data_AF-A0A925SVL5-F1
#
_entry.id   AF-A0A925SVL5-F1
#
_cell.length_a   1.000
_cell.length_b   1.000
_cell.length_c   1.000
_cell.angle_alpha   90.00
_cell.angle_beta   90.00
_cell.angle_gamma   90.00
#
_symmetry.space_group_name_H-M   'P 1'
#
loop_
_entity.id
_entity.type
_entity.pdbx_description
1 polymer ?
#
loop_
_entity_poly.entity_id
_entity_poly.type
_entity_poly.pdbx_seq_one_letter_code
_entity_poly.pdbx_strand_id
1 'polypeptide(L)'
;WVGLRQQRKLARAFGLLLELGAGVAFFLAYPRLPPGPLLADALFVGAIILAVTGLWTHRLLSRREADTAAERVLAPFVFLWALGWLIVAGGHEIETFISYGYRQPAWIAFLAAIALAFGLAAMRWDWREARWPALALAPVLLALAAWSLVDRAHPFANGGWIAWPFALAVDFFLLARVGLDGKARWTAVLHVLSVALLALIGALELEWLAAEHTGVETGWALAARLVAPALVLLAISSGAAERRWPVRDLPGVYRLGAAATLVAAMALWSLHVNLSHAGGSDPLPYLPVVNALDLAHLLGVIAVVAAVHAARRSALAIPSFFTPQVAAAAAGVVGFIWANAMLLRTIHHWAGVAYRPDALWHSVLVQASLSVFWSFLALTLMVLATRRGWRGLWMIGAALMAVVIVKLVLIDLGQLSGIERIVSFIGVGVLMLVIGYFSPVPPRKTEAAT
;
A
#
# COMPACT_ATOMS: atom_id res chain seq x y z
N TRP A 1 -20.41 41.20 -8.47
CA TRP A 1 -20.95 41.96 -7.32
C TRP A 1 -22.06 42.95 -7.71
N VAL A 2 -21.81 43.94 -8.58
CA VAL A 2 -22.83 44.96 -8.97
C VAL A 2 -24.11 44.30 -9.49
N GLY A 3 -24.01 43.30 -10.37
CA GLY A 3 -25.17 42.56 -10.88
C GLY A 3 -25.95 41.79 -9.80
N LEU A 4 -25.29 41.35 -8.71
CA LEU A 4 -25.97 40.74 -7.57
C LEU A 4 -26.77 41.81 -6.81
N ARG A 5 -26.13 42.93 -6.46
CA ARG A 5 -26.78 44.06 -5.77
C ARG A 5 -27.94 44.66 -6.54
N GLN A 6 -27.82 44.79 -7.85
CA GLN A 6 -28.87 45.35 -8.71
C GLN A 6 -29.89 44.30 -9.19
N GLN A 7 -29.78 43.04 -8.79
CA GLN A 7 -30.65 41.95 -9.24
C GLN A 7 -30.70 41.78 -10.78
N ARG A 8 -29.63 42.14 -11.49
CA ARG A 8 -29.54 42.11 -12.96
C ARG A 8 -28.81 40.87 -13.48
N LYS A 9 -29.55 39.89 -14.00
CA LYS A 9 -29.01 38.62 -14.53
C LYS A 9 -27.94 38.80 -15.62
N LEU A 10 -28.17 39.71 -16.58
CA LEU A 10 -27.21 39.97 -17.66
C LEU A 10 -25.87 40.50 -17.14
N ALA A 11 -25.90 41.39 -16.16
CA ALA A 11 -24.67 41.92 -15.56
C ALA A 11 -23.88 40.85 -14.78
N ARG A 12 -24.57 39.85 -14.20
CA ARG A 12 -23.94 38.70 -13.55
C ARG A 12 -23.30 37.76 -14.57
N ALA A 13 -24.05 37.39 -15.62
CA ALA A 13 -23.54 36.54 -16.70
C ALA A 13 -22.34 37.18 -17.40
N PHE A 14 -22.42 38.48 -17.71
CA PHE A 14 -21.31 39.24 -18.28
C PHE A 14 -20.07 39.22 -17.37
N GLY A 15 -20.24 39.41 -16.05
CA GLY A 15 -19.13 39.34 -15.10
C GLY A 15 -18.44 37.99 -15.07
N LEU A 16 -19.21 36.89 -15.12
CA LEU A 16 -18.67 35.52 -15.17
C LEU A 16 -17.95 35.23 -16.49
N LEU A 17 -18.51 35.68 -17.62
CA LEU A 17 -17.86 35.56 -18.92
C LEU A 17 -16.58 36.39 -19.01
N LEU A 18 -16.57 37.59 -18.40
CA LEU A 18 -15.39 38.43 -18.34
C LEU A 18 -14.27 37.78 -17.51
N GLU A 19 -14.60 37.18 -16.36
CA GLU A 19 -13.64 36.45 -15.53
C GLU A 19 -13.06 35.24 -16.26
N LEU A 20 -13.90 34.45 -16.94
CA LEU A 20 -13.44 33.35 -17.78
C LEU A 20 -12.54 33.85 -18.93
N GLY A 21 -12.99 34.90 -19.64
CA GLY A 21 -12.25 35.51 -20.73
C GLY A 21 -10.90 36.09 -20.28
N ALA A 22 -10.82 36.68 -19.09
CA ALA A 22 -9.59 37.18 -18.51
C ALA A 22 -8.59 36.07 -18.26
N GLY A 23 -9.00 34.92 -17.69
CA GLY A 23 -8.08 33.80 -17.49
C GLY A 23 -7.66 33.12 -18.80
N VAL A 24 -8.55 33.02 -19.79
CA VAL A 24 -8.17 32.53 -21.14
C VAL A 24 -7.18 33.48 -21.80
N ALA A 25 -7.43 34.79 -21.78
CA ALA A 25 -6.52 35.78 -22.34
C ALA A 25 -5.16 35.77 -21.62
N PHE A 26 -5.16 35.63 -20.30
CA PHE A 26 -3.94 35.50 -19.50
C PHE A 26 -3.16 34.23 -19.85
N PHE A 27 -3.84 33.08 -19.98
CA PHE A 27 -3.21 31.84 -20.41
C PHE A 27 -2.60 31.94 -21.81
N LEU A 28 -3.28 32.59 -22.75
CA LEU A 28 -2.74 32.83 -24.10
C LEU A 28 -1.56 33.80 -24.10
N ALA A 29 -1.51 34.74 -23.15
CA ALA A 29 -0.41 35.68 -22.97
C ALA A 29 0.80 35.05 -22.24
N TYR A 30 0.65 33.90 -21.58
CA TYR A 30 1.68 33.22 -20.77
C TYR A 30 3.08 33.22 -21.40
N PRO A 31 3.27 32.83 -22.68
CA PRO A 31 4.62 32.75 -23.28
C PRO A 31 5.31 34.12 -23.46
N ARG A 32 4.57 35.22 -23.29
CA ARG A 32 5.04 36.60 -23.48
C ARG A 32 5.09 37.39 -22.18
N LEU A 33 4.76 36.78 -21.04
CA LEU A 33 4.82 37.45 -19.76
C LEU A 33 6.30 37.72 -19.40
N PRO A 34 6.64 38.95 -18.96
CA PRO A 34 8.00 39.27 -18.58
C PRO A 34 8.37 38.50 -17.31
N PRO A 35 9.59 37.95 -17.23
CA PRO A 35 10.09 37.36 -16.00
C PRO A 35 10.26 38.44 -14.93
N GLY A 36 10.08 38.05 -13.67
CA GLY A 36 10.26 38.89 -12.50
C GLY A 36 10.86 38.14 -11.31
N PRO A 37 11.00 38.81 -10.17
CA PRO A 37 11.53 38.18 -8.96
C PRO A 37 10.49 37.28 -8.29
N LEU A 38 10.98 36.41 -7.40
CA LEU A 38 10.17 35.50 -6.55
C LEU A 38 8.96 36.24 -5.95
N LEU A 39 7.76 35.65 -6.07
CA LEU A 39 6.46 36.18 -5.62
C LEU A 39 6.03 37.53 -6.24
N ALA A 40 6.75 38.04 -7.23
CA ALA A 40 6.42 39.29 -7.93
C ALA A 40 6.59 39.18 -9.45
N ASP A 41 6.77 37.96 -9.95
CA ASP A 41 6.72 37.63 -11.37
C ASP A 41 5.32 37.90 -11.95
N ALA A 42 5.26 38.34 -13.20
CA ALA A 42 4.00 38.71 -13.86
C ALA A 42 3.01 37.54 -13.91
N LEU A 43 3.49 36.31 -14.02
CA LEU A 43 2.64 35.14 -13.96
C LEU A 43 2.05 34.96 -12.57
N PHE A 44 2.89 34.95 -11.54
CA PHE A 44 2.45 34.73 -10.18
C PHE A 44 1.39 35.76 -9.77
N VAL A 45 1.66 37.04 -10.00
CA VAL A 45 0.73 38.13 -9.66
C VAL A 45 -0.59 37.98 -10.42
N GLY A 46 -0.54 37.74 -11.73
CA GLY A 46 -1.76 37.58 -12.53
C GLY A 46 -2.59 36.36 -12.13
N ALA A 47 -1.94 35.22 -11.89
CA ALA A 47 -2.60 33.99 -11.44
C ALA A 47 -3.20 34.13 -10.02
N ILE A 48 -2.50 34.81 -9.09
CA ILE A 48 -3.05 35.12 -7.76
C ILE A 48 -4.25 36.05 -7.85
N ILE A 49 -4.22 37.08 -8.71
CA ILE A 49 -5.38 37.95 -8.93
C ILE A 49 -6.58 37.11 -9.41
N LEU A 50 -6.40 36.25 -10.42
CA LEU A 50 -7.46 35.36 -10.92
C LEU A 50 -7.97 34.39 -9.85
N ALA A 51 -7.08 33.87 -9.00
CA ALA A 51 -7.46 33.00 -7.89
C ALA A 51 -8.30 33.76 -6.86
N VAL A 52 -7.86 34.95 -6.43
CA VAL A 52 -8.57 35.77 -5.43
C VAL A 52 -9.91 36.24 -5.97
N THR A 53 -9.98 36.69 -7.24
CA THR A 53 -11.24 37.08 -7.86
C THR A 53 -12.19 35.88 -7.94
N GLY A 54 -11.69 34.71 -8.34
CA GLY A 54 -12.51 33.50 -8.43
C GLY A 54 -13.05 33.06 -7.09
N LEU A 55 -12.24 33.08 -6.02
CA LEU A 55 -12.69 32.77 -4.67
C LEU A 55 -13.74 33.77 -4.20
N TRP A 56 -13.57 35.06 -4.50
CA TRP A 56 -14.54 36.09 -4.18
C TRP A 56 -15.85 35.90 -4.96
N THR A 57 -15.78 35.64 -6.27
CA THR A 57 -16.94 35.35 -7.11
C THR A 57 -17.68 34.13 -6.60
N HIS A 58 -16.98 33.03 -6.28
CA HIS A 58 -17.56 31.84 -5.67
C HIS A 58 -18.30 32.19 -4.37
N ARG A 59 -17.68 32.96 -3.45
CA ARG A 59 -18.31 33.37 -2.18
C ARG A 59 -19.54 34.24 -2.37
N LEU A 60 -19.59 35.03 -3.45
CA LEU A 60 -20.77 35.82 -3.78
C LEU A 60 -21.90 34.94 -4.33
N LEU A 61 -21.58 33.96 -5.17
CA LEU A 61 -22.57 33.03 -5.75
C LEU A 61 -23.09 32.00 -4.74
N SER A 62 -22.29 31.64 -3.73
CA SER A 62 -22.68 30.66 -2.71
C SER A 62 -23.57 31.24 -1.60
N ARG A 63 -23.70 32.58 -1.52
CA ARG A 63 -24.63 33.25 -0.60
C ARG A 63 -26.06 33.20 -1.12
N ARG A 64 -27.02 33.10 -0.19
CA ARG A 64 -28.48 32.97 -0.46
C ARG A 64 -29.09 34.08 -1.34
N GLU A 65 -28.37 35.19 -1.57
CA GLU A 65 -28.82 36.30 -2.41
C GLU A 65 -28.69 36.03 -3.93
N ALA A 66 -27.94 35.00 -4.33
CA ALA A 66 -27.76 34.57 -5.72
C ALA A 66 -28.77 33.46 -6.10
N ASP A 67 -30.06 33.77 -6.09
CA ASP A 67 -31.11 32.75 -6.25
C ASP A 67 -31.47 32.49 -7.73
N THR A 68 -30.52 31.93 -8.49
CA THR A 68 -30.84 31.21 -9.73
C THR A 68 -30.24 29.80 -9.73
N ALA A 69 -30.97 28.82 -10.25
CA ALA A 69 -30.52 27.43 -10.29
C ALA A 69 -29.18 27.25 -11.03
N ALA A 70 -28.95 28.03 -12.10
CA ALA A 70 -27.71 28.01 -12.86
C ALA A 70 -26.50 28.50 -12.04
N GLU A 71 -26.65 29.58 -11.27
CA GLU A 71 -25.58 30.13 -10.42
C GLU A 71 -25.17 29.13 -9.32
N ARG A 72 -26.12 28.39 -8.75
CA ARG A 72 -25.84 27.32 -7.78
C ARG A 72 -25.03 26.17 -8.38
N VAL A 73 -25.32 25.80 -9.62
CA VAL A 73 -24.56 24.76 -10.35
C VAL A 73 -23.18 25.27 -10.74
N LEU A 74 -23.04 26.56 -11.08
CA LEU A 74 -21.77 27.14 -11.53
C LEU A 74 -20.80 27.46 -10.38
N ALA A 75 -21.30 27.83 -9.20
CA ALA A 75 -20.47 28.26 -8.07
C ALA A 75 -19.33 27.28 -7.72
N PRO A 76 -19.52 25.95 -7.70
CA PRO A 76 -18.44 25.02 -7.40
C PRO A 76 -17.39 24.94 -8.52
N PHE A 77 -17.76 25.17 -9.78
CA PHE A 77 -16.79 25.27 -10.88
C PHE A 77 -15.94 26.54 -10.77
N VAL A 78 -16.54 27.66 -10.35
CA VAL A 78 -15.79 28.90 -10.08
C VAL A 78 -14.79 28.68 -8.93
N PHE A 79 -15.15 27.91 -7.91
CA PHE A 79 -14.20 27.52 -6.86
C PHE A 79 -13.03 26.70 -7.42
N LEU A 80 -13.29 25.69 -8.25
CA LEU A 80 -12.23 24.88 -8.88
C LEU A 80 -11.35 25.71 -9.80
N TRP A 81 -11.92 26.64 -10.55
CA TRP A 81 -11.18 27.58 -11.38
C TRP A 81 -10.22 28.42 -10.53
N ALA A 82 -10.72 28.98 -9.43
CA ALA A 82 -9.91 29.77 -8.51
C ALA A 82 -8.79 28.96 -7.86
N LEU A 83 -9.10 27.74 -7.42
CA LEU A 83 -8.13 26.80 -6.86
C LEU A 83 -7.07 26.40 -7.89
N GLY A 84 -7.48 26.18 -9.15
CA GLY A 84 -6.58 25.88 -10.26
C GLY A 84 -5.57 27.00 -10.49
N TRP A 85 -6.03 28.26 -10.54
CA TRP A 85 -5.12 29.41 -10.66
C TRP A 85 -4.19 29.57 -9.46
N LEU A 86 -4.65 29.27 -8.24
CA LEU A 86 -3.80 29.28 -7.06
C LEU A 86 -2.69 28.23 -7.15
N ILE A 87 -3.01 27.02 -7.63
CA ILE A 87 -2.05 25.95 -7.84
C ILE A 87 -1.06 26.32 -8.96
N VAL A 88 -1.53 26.94 -10.06
CA VAL A 88 -0.67 27.44 -11.14
C VAL A 88 0.30 28.51 -10.61
N ALA A 89 -0.19 29.45 -9.80
CA ALA A 89 0.65 30.51 -9.23
C ALA A 89 1.80 29.94 -8.39
N GLY A 90 1.49 29.12 -7.38
CA GLY A 90 2.54 28.53 -6.54
C GLY A 90 3.38 27.49 -7.27
N GLY A 91 2.79 26.76 -8.22
CA GLY A 91 3.51 25.82 -9.07
C GLY A 91 4.57 26.47 -9.94
N HIS A 92 4.23 27.61 -10.55
CA HIS A 92 5.21 28.41 -11.30
C HIS A 92 6.38 28.84 -10.43
N GLU A 93 6.12 29.29 -9.20
CA GLU A 93 7.19 29.68 -8.27
C GLU A 93 8.09 28.49 -7.92
N ILE A 94 7.51 27.31 -7.68
CA ILE A 94 8.26 26.08 -7.42
C ILE A 94 9.11 25.69 -8.63
N GLU A 95 8.53 25.66 -9.83
CA GLU A 95 9.24 25.24 -11.04
C GLU A 95 10.30 26.24 -11.50
N THR A 96 10.11 27.53 -11.22
CA THR A 96 11.01 28.60 -11.68
C THR A 96 12.16 28.85 -10.70
N PHE A 97 11.86 28.92 -9.39
CA PHE A 97 12.83 29.38 -8.39
C PHE A 97 13.39 28.27 -7.49
N ILE A 98 12.73 27.11 -7.41
CA ILE A 98 13.22 25.99 -6.59
C ILE A 98 14.05 25.04 -7.46
N SER A 99 15.26 24.72 -6.98
CA SER A 99 16.16 23.76 -7.63
C SER A 99 15.49 22.39 -7.76
N TYR A 100 15.75 21.71 -8.89
CA TYR A 100 15.05 20.47 -9.29
C TYR A 100 14.89 19.44 -8.17
N GLY A 101 15.96 19.15 -7.42
CA GLY A 101 15.93 18.17 -6.32
C GLY A 101 14.99 18.50 -5.15
N TYR A 102 14.60 19.76 -4.97
CA TYR A 102 13.72 20.24 -3.90
C TYR A 102 12.27 20.46 -4.37
N ARG A 103 11.99 20.37 -5.68
CA ARG A 103 10.66 20.69 -6.24
C ARG A 103 9.57 19.75 -5.73
N GLN A 104 9.84 18.44 -5.69
CA GLN A 104 8.84 17.48 -5.24
C GLN A 104 8.46 17.67 -3.75
N PRO A 105 9.41 17.78 -2.79
CA PRO A 105 9.10 18.18 -1.42
C PRO A 105 8.35 19.51 -1.32
N ALA A 106 8.72 20.51 -2.13
CA ALA A 106 8.03 21.81 -2.16
C ALA A 106 6.57 21.68 -2.61
N TRP A 107 6.29 20.88 -3.65
CA TRP A 107 4.93 20.56 -4.10
C TRP A 107 4.10 19.88 -3.01
N ILE A 108 4.67 18.90 -2.31
CA ILE A 108 4.01 18.20 -1.20
C ILE A 108 3.63 19.19 -0.09
N ALA A 109 4.58 20.02 0.35
CA ALA A 109 4.35 21.01 1.39
C ALA A 109 3.34 22.08 0.95
N PHE A 110 3.41 22.55 -0.30
CA PHE A 110 2.51 23.54 -0.87
C PHE A 110 1.06 23.04 -0.95
N LEU A 111 0.85 21.83 -1.46
CA LEU A 111 -0.50 21.23 -1.55
C LEU A 111 -1.08 20.96 -0.16
N ALA A 112 -0.27 20.50 0.80
CA ALA A 112 -0.69 20.36 2.19
C ALA A 112 -1.04 21.72 2.82
N ALA A 113 -0.26 22.78 2.56
CA ALA A 113 -0.55 24.12 3.05
C ALA A 113 -1.85 24.68 2.48
N ILE A 114 -2.13 24.48 1.18
CA ILE A 114 -3.43 24.80 0.57
C ILE A 114 -4.55 24.04 1.28
N ALA A 115 -4.41 22.73 1.44
CA ALA A 115 -5.42 21.91 2.10
C ALA A 115 -5.69 22.34 3.54
N LEU A 116 -4.63 22.69 4.29
CA LEU A 116 -4.73 23.22 5.64
C LEU A 116 -5.46 24.57 5.66
N ALA A 117 -5.05 25.52 4.81
CA ALA A 117 -5.64 26.85 4.76
C ALA A 117 -7.14 26.80 4.45
N PHE A 118 -7.54 26.04 3.42
CA PHE A 118 -8.95 25.88 3.09
C PHE A 118 -9.72 25.05 4.14
N GLY A 119 -9.10 24.04 4.73
CA GLY A 119 -9.69 23.29 5.84
C GLY A 119 -9.99 24.17 7.06
N LEU A 120 -9.04 25.04 7.45
CA LEU A 120 -9.23 26.04 8.51
C LEU A 120 -10.35 27.02 8.16
N ALA A 121 -10.39 27.49 6.91
CA ALA A 121 -11.46 28.36 6.43
C ALA A 121 -12.85 27.68 6.46
N ALA A 122 -12.90 26.38 6.13
CA ALA A 122 -14.12 25.58 6.17
C ALA A 122 -14.66 25.46 7.60
N MET A 123 -13.78 25.21 8.57
CA MET A 123 -14.15 25.14 9.99
C MET A 123 -14.59 26.49 10.56
N ARG A 124 -14.01 27.60 10.08
CA ARG A 124 -14.29 28.94 10.63
C ARG A 124 -15.55 29.60 10.07
N TRP A 125 -15.90 29.31 8.82
CA TRP A 125 -16.91 30.05 8.05
C TRP A 125 -18.00 29.19 7.39
N ASP A 126 -18.17 27.94 7.81
CA ASP A 126 -19.10 26.96 7.21
C ASP A 126 -19.03 26.92 5.67
N TRP A 127 -17.80 26.91 5.15
CA TRP A 127 -17.53 26.93 3.71
C TRP A 127 -17.40 25.51 3.19
N ARG A 128 -18.46 25.01 2.55
CA ARG A 128 -18.57 23.62 2.08
C ARG A 128 -17.49 23.24 1.06
N GLU A 129 -17.28 24.06 0.04
CA GLU A 129 -16.34 23.79 -1.05
C GLU A 129 -14.87 23.86 -0.59
N ALA A 130 -14.57 24.65 0.45
CA ALA A 130 -13.24 24.68 1.06
C ALA A 130 -12.83 23.36 1.73
N ARG A 131 -13.72 22.38 1.86
CA ARG A 131 -13.37 21.01 2.29
C ARG A 131 -12.75 20.18 1.17
N TRP A 132 -12.84 20.61 -0.09
CA TRP A 132 -12.39 19.82 -1.24
C TRP A 132 -10.88 19.62 -1.33
N PRO A 133 -10.04 20.63 -1.05
CA PRO A 133 -8.59 20.41 -0.92
C PRO A 133 -8.24 19.33 0.10
N ALA A 134 -8.95 19.29 1.25
CA ALA A 134 -8.76 18.23 2.25
C ALA A 134 -9.16 16.84 1.73
N LEU A 135 -10.26 16.76 0.95
CA LEU A 135 -10.67 15.51 0.29
C LEU A 135 -9.67 15.01 -0.75
N ALA A 136 -9.01 15.94 -1.46
CA ALA A 136 -8.06 15.62 -2.52
C ALA A 136 -6.65 15.31 -1.99
N LEU A 137 -6.33 15.69 -0.75
CA LEU A 137 -4.98 15.63 -0.21
C LEU A 137 -4.41 14.20 -0.20
N ALA A 138 -5.02 13.27 0.53
CA ALA A 138 -4.57 11.88 0.60
C ALA A 138 -4.38 11.21 -0.78
N PRO A 139 -5.33 11.24 -1.74
CA PRO A 139 -5.12 10.61 -3.04
C PRO A 139 -4.03 11.29 -3.88
N VAL A 140 -3.89 12.62 -3.81
CA VAL A 140 -2.82 13.34 -4.52
C VAL A 140 -1.45 13.01 -3.92
N LEU A 141 -1.33 13.00 -2.60
CA LEU A 141 -0.09 12.60 -1.92
C LEU A 141 0.29 11.15 -2.22
N LEU A 142 -0.70 10.24 -2.29
CA LEU A 142 -0.46 8.86 -2.68
C LEU A 142 0.01 8.73 -4.13
N ALA A 143 -0.53 9.54 -5.06
CA ALA A 143 -0.04 9.58 -6.42
C ALA A 143 1.41 10.08 -6.51
N LEU A 144 1.77 11.11 -5.73
CA LEU A 144 3.16 11.60 -5.65
C LEU A 144 4.11 10.56 -4.99
N ALA A 145 3.65 9.84 -3.97
CA ALA A 145 4.40 8.75 -3.38
C ALA A 145 4.57 7.58 -4.37
N ALA A 146 3.54 7.26 -5.14
CA ALA A 146 3.59 6.22 -6.17
C ALA A 146 4.53 6.59 -7.32
N TRP A 147 4.57 7.86 -7.71
CA TRP A 147 5.57 8.36 -8.66
C TRP A 147 7.00 8.14 -8.14
N SER A 148 7.21 8.31 -6.84
CA SER A 148 8.53 8.09 -6.20
C SER A 148 9.00 6.63 -6.26
N LEU A 149 8.08 5.65 -6.35
CA LEU A 149 8.42 4.24 -6.59
C LEU A 149 9.06 4.04 -7.96
N VAL A 150 8.58 4.77 -8.98
CA VAL A 150 9.05 4.63 -10.37
C VAL A 150 10.45 5.21 -10.51
N ASP A 151 10.69 6.38 -9.91
CA ASP A 151 11.98 7.08 -10.00
C ASP A 151 13.01 6.55 -8.98
N ARG A 152 12.67 5.54 -8.17
CA ARG A 152 13.48 5.05 -7.04
C ARG A 152 13.99 6.21 -6.15
N ALA A 153 13.13 7.20 -5.92
CA ALA A 153 13.50 8.43 -5.23
C ALA A 153 13.64 8.20 -3.71
N HIS A 154 14.56 8.92 -3.07
CA HIS A 154 14.72 8.98 -1.61
C HIS A 154 13.69 9.96 -1.03
N PRO A 155 12.59 9.49 -0.39
CA PRO A 155 11.47 10.35 -0.01
C PRO A 155 11.87 11.47 0.95
N PHE A 156 12.83 11.24 1.85
CA PHE A 156 13.27 12.23 2.83
C PHE A 156 14.43 13.13 2.35
N ALA A 157 14.92 12.94 1.11
CA ALA A 157 15.91 13.83 0.50
C ALA A 157 15.42 15.27 0.42
N ASN A 158 16.36 16.22 0.35
CA ASN A 158 16.11 17.59 -0.14
C ASN A 158 14.88 18.27 0.51
N GLY A 159 14.73 18.12 1.84
CA GLY A 159 13.61 18.71 2.60
C GLY A 159 12.35 17.83 2.68
N GLY A 160 12.35 16.65 2.05
CA GLY A 160 11.29 15.65 2.16
C GLY A 160 11.04 15.19 3.59
N TRP A 161 12.08 15.14 4.44
CA TRP A 161 11.97 14.85 5.86
C TRP A 161 11.13 15.87 6.65
N ILE A 162 10.90 17.07 6.12
CA ILE A 162 9.96 18.06 6.67
C ILE A 162 8.62 17.97 5.94
N ALA A 163 8.66 17.93 4.60
CA ALA A 163 7.46 17.99 3.76
C ALA A 163 6.50 16.82 4.00
N TRP A 164 7.01 15.58 4.09
CA TRP A 164 6.18 14.40 4.31
C TRP A 164 5.55 14.37 5.71
N PRO A 165 6.28 14.57 6.82
CA PRO A 165 5.66 14.65 8.14
C PRO A 165 4.65 15.81 8.24
N PHE A 166 4.94 16.98 7.66
CA PHE A 166 4.00 18.09 7.61
C PHE A 166 2.72 17.70 6.86
N ALA A 167 2.84 17.13 5.65
CA ALA A 167 1.70 16.74 4.84
C ALA A 167 0.84 15.66 5.51
N LEU A 168 1.46 14.64 6.12
CA LEU A 168 0.76 13.60 6.89
C LEU A 168 0.09 14.17 8.14
N ALA A 169 0.75 15.07 8.87
CA ALA A 169 0.16 15.72 10.04
C ALA A 169 -1.06 16.55 9.65
N VAL A 170 -0.98 17.31 8.55
CA VAL A 170 -2.11 18.05 7.99
C VAL A 170 -3.23 17.12 7.57
N ASP A 171 -2.93 16.04 6.84
CA ASP A 171 -3.94 15.08 6.37
C ASP A 171 -4.72 14.46 7.52
N PHE A 172 -4.04 13.91 8.53
CA PHE A 172 -4.72 13.38 9.73
C PHE A 172 -5.43 14.45 10.54
N PHE A 173 -4.88 15.68 10.65
CA PHE A 173 -5.56 16.79 11.31
C PHE A 173 -6.88 17.14 10.60
N LEU A 174 -6.86 17.23 9.28
CA LEU A 174 -8.04 17.55 8.49
C LEU A 174 -9.08 16.43 8.56
N LEU A 175 -8.65 15.16 8.52
CA LEU A 175 -9.57 14.03 8.74
C LEU A 175 -10.22 14.05 10.13
N ALA A 176 -9.48 14.48 11.15
CA ALA A 176 -10.01 14.61 12.51
C ALA A 176 -11.02 15.77 12.67
N ARG A 177 -10.88 16.84 11.88
CA ARG A 177 -11.54 18.12 12.17
C ARG A 177 -12.51 18.62 11.09
N VAL A 178 -12.28 18.31 9.82
CA VAL A 178 -12.98 18.95 8.70
C VAL A 178 -14.34 18.31 8.39
N GLY A 179 -14.65 17.14 8.95
CA GLY A 179 -16.00 16.55 8.96
C GLY A 179 -16.63 16.40 7.56
N LEU A 180 -16.73 15.18 7.04
CA LEU A 180 -17.39 14.95 5.74
C LEU A 180 -18.88 14.68 5.94
N ASP A 181 -19.66 15.76 6.02
CA ASP A 181 -21.12 15.72 6.24
C ASP A 181 -21.78 14.68 5.31
N GLY A 182 -22.39 13.64 5.91
CA GLY A 182 -23.17 12.63 5.21
C GLY A 182 -22.40 11.68 4.26
N LYS A 183 -21.06 11.77 4.19
CA LYS A 183 -20.23 10.97 3.25
C LYS A 183 -19.34 9.94 3.95
N ALA A 184 -19.91 9.14 4.85
CA ALA A 184 -19.17 8.16 5.67
C ALA A 184 -18.25 7.22 4.87
N ARG A 185 -18.66 6.80 3.66
CA ARG A 185 -17.82 5.97 2.77
C ARG A 185 -16.54 6.67 2.33
N TRP A 186 -16.62 7.95 1.96
CA TRP A 186 -15.45 8.72 1.53
C TRP A 186 -14.49 8.98 2.69
N THR A 187 -15.02 9.27 3.88
CA THR A 187 -14.19 9.39 5.09
C THR A 187 -13.41 8.10 5.36
N ALA A 188 -14.09 6.95 5.26
CA ALA A 188 -13.45 5.66 5.44
C ALA A 188 -12.34 5.41 4.41
N VAL A 189 -12.60 5.68 3.12
CA VAL A 189 -11.60 5.53 2.06
C VAL A 189 -10.38 6.42 2.32
N LEU A 190 -10.59 7.69 2.67
CA LEU A 190 -9.46 8.60 2.91
C LEU A 190 -8.59 8.15 4.08
N HIS A 191 -9.18 7.68 5.18
CA HIS A 191 -8.41 7.08 6.28
C HIS A 191 -7.57 5.88 5.84
N VAL A 192 -8.14 4.99 5.01
CA VAL A 192 -7.40 3.84 4.46
C VAL A 192 -6.25 4.32 3.56
N LEU A 193 -6.49 5.29 2.68
CA LEU A 193 -5.47 5.88 1.82
C LEU A 193 -4.36 6.55 2.64
N SER A 194 -4.70 7.25 3.72
CA SER A 194 -3.74 7.94 4.60
C SER A 194 -2.82 6.94 5.31
N VAL A 195 -3.39 5.82 5.79
CA VAL A 195 -2.61 4.73 6.41
C VAL A 195 -1.71 4.05 5.37
N ALA A 196 -2.23 3.80 4.16
CA ALA A 196 -1.45 3.23 3.07
C ALA A 196 -0.30 4.16 2.65
N LEU A 197 -0.54 5.47 2.57
CA LEU A 197 0.47 6.49 2.30
C LEU A 197 1.57 6.49 3.36
N LEU A 198 1.21 6.50 4.65
CA LEU A 198 2.16 6.44 5.76
C LEU A 198 3.05 5.18 5.65
N ALA A 199 2.44 4.02 5.41
CA ALA A 199 3.16 2.77 5.26
C ALA A 199 4.07 2.77 4.02
N LEU A 200 3.62 3.33 2.89
CA LEU A 200 4.39 3.41 1.65
C LEU A 200 5.62 4.31 1.80
N ILE A 201 5.47 5.52 2.35
CA ILE A 201 6.59 6.43 2.56
C ILE A 201 7.61 5.82 3.52
N GLY A 202 7.15 5.22 4.61
CA GLY A 202 8.05 4.50 5.52
C GLY A 202 8.75 3.33 4.85
N ALA A 203 8.06 2.58 3.97
CA ALA A 203 8.65 1.44 3.27
C ALA A 203 9.74 1.87 2.29
N LEU A 204 9.48 2.93 1.52
CA LEU A 204 10.43 3.53 0.58
C LEU A 204 11.67 4.08 1.30
N GLU A 205 11.46 4.81 2.39
CA GLU A 205 12.54 5.39 3.18
C GLU A 205 13.43 4.31 3.81
N LEU A 206 12.83 3.29 4.43
CA LEU A 206 13.59 2.20 5.05
C LEU A 206 14.35 1.36 4.03
N GLU A 207 13.79 1.13 2.85
CA GLU A 207 14.50 0.46 1.76
C GLU A 207 15.66 1.29 1.25
N TRP A 208 15.47 2.60 1.04
CA TRP A 208 16.57 3.48 0.63
C TRP A 208 17.68 3.47 1.67
N LEU A 209 17.33 3.63 2.96
CA LEU A 209 18.29 3.61 4.06
C LEU A 209 19.07 2.29 4.12
N ALA A 210 18.38 1.16 3.94
CA ALA A 210 19.04 -0.15 3.89
C ALA A 210 19.94 -0.27 2.65
N ALA A 211 19.46 0.13 1.48
CA ALA A 211 20.22 0.08 0.24
C ALA A 211 21.49 0.95 0.28
N GLU A 212 21.46 2.09 0.96
CA GLU A 212 22.63 2.95 1.17
C GLU A 212 23.74 2.22 1.95
N HIS A 213 23.38 1.35 2.91
CA HIS A 213 24.34 0.66 3.77
C HIS A 213 24.75 -0.73 3.26
N THR A 214 23.84 -1.44 2.58
CA THR A 214 24.06 -2.83 2.16
C THR A 214 24.12 -3.00 0.64
N GLY A 215 23.79 -1.97 -0.13
CA GLY A 215 23.69 -2.02 -1.58
C GLY A 215 22.26 -2.23 -2.08
N VAL A 216 22.02 -1.78 -3.31
CA VAL A 216 20.73 -1.89 -4.01
C VAL A 216 20.39 -3.36 -4.27
N GLU A 217 19.11 -3.73 -4.14
CA GLU A 217 18.60 -5.09 -4.40
C GLU A 217 19.17 -6.20 -3.49
N THR A 218 19.84 -5.82 -2.39
CA THR A 218 20.18 -6.77 -1.31
C THR A 218 18.93 -7.19 -0.53
N GLY A 219 19.02 -8.36 0.11
CA GLY A 219 17.99 -8.91 0.97
C GLY A 219 17.58 -7.96 2.10
N TRP A 220 18.52 -7.16 2.62
CA TRP A 220 18.25 -6.11 3.61
C TRP A 220 17.37 -5.00 3.05
N ALA A 221 17.71 -4.45 1.88
CA ALA A 221 16.92 -3.42 1.21
C ALA A 221 15.50 -3.92 0.89
N LEU A 222 15.40 -5.12 0.29
CA LEU A 222 14.11 -5.72 -0.08
C LEU A 222 13.26 -6.09 1.14
N ALA A 223 13.89 -6.51 2.24
CA ALA A 223 13.23 -6.81 3.51
C ALA A 223 12.68 -5.54 4.16
N ALA A 224 13.41 -4.43 4.10
CA ALA A 224 13.03 -3.17 4.73
C ALA A 224 11.68 -2.64 4.23
N ARG A 225 11.31 -2.91 2.97
CA ARG A 225 10.02 -2.53 2.39
C ARG A 225 8.81 -3.21 3.07
N LEU A 226 9.01 -4.32 3.78
CA LEU A 226 7.97 -4.98 4.60
C LEU A 226 7.85 -4.41 6.01
N VAL A 227 8.91 -3.74 6.52
CA VAL A 227 9.01 -3.35 7.93
C VAL A 227 7.99 -2.27 8.28
N ALA A 228 7.95 -1.16 7.53
CA ALA A 228 7.03 -0.07 7.83
C ALA A 228 5.53 -0.50 7.76
N PRO A 229 5.05 -1.20 6.70
CA PRO A 229 3.68 -1.72 6.68
C PRO A 229 3.36 -2.64 7.86
N ALA A 230 4.31 -3.51 8.25
CA ALA A 230 4.12 -4.39 9.41
C ALA A 230 4.04 -3.62 10.73
N LEU A 231 4.90 -2.62 10.94
CA LEU A 231 4.88 -1.77 12.13
C LEU A 231 3.61 -0.92 12.22
N VAL A 232 3.15 -0.36 11.10
CA VAL A 232 1.87 0.37 11.04
C VAL A 232 0.71 -0.57 11.37
N LEU A 233 0.71 -1.79 10.80
CA LEU A 233 -0.31 -2.80 11.09
C LEU A 233 -0.31 -3.21 12.57
N LEU A 234 0.87 -3.38 13.18
CA LEU A 234 1.01 -3.64 14.62
C LEU A 234 0.48 -2.46 15.46
N ALA A 235 0.81 -1.23 15.07
CA ALA A 235 0.39 -0.03 15.79
C ALA A 235 -1.14 0.10 15.83
N ILE A 236 -1.83 -0.05 14.69
CA ILE A 236 -3.30 0.02 14.62
C ILE A 236 -3.99 -1.20 15.26
N SER A 237 -3.27 -2.32 15.38
CA SER A 237 -3.75 -3.55 16.04
C SER A 237 -3.48 -3.58 17.54
N SER A 238 -2.71 -2.63 18.07
CA SER A 238 -2.35 -2.58 19.48
C SER A 238 -3.56 -2.30 20.40
N GLY A 239 -3.46 -2.69 21.67
CA GLY A 239 -4.46 -2.32 22.68
C GLY A 239 -4.51 -0.81 22.95
N ALA A 240 -3.40 -0.09 22.77
CA ALA A 240 -3.36 1.36 22.91
C ALA A 240 -4.21 2.07 21.84
N ALA A 241 -4.23 1.54 20.62
CA ALA A 241 -5.03 2.08 19.52
C ALA A 241 -6.55 2.00 19.80
N GLU A 242 -7.01 1.07 20.64
CA GLU A 242 -8.44 0.95 21.00
C GLU A 242 -8.98 2.18 21.72
N ARG A 243 -8.10 2.92 22.40
CA ARG A 243 -8.47 4.06 23.24
C ARG A 243 -8.17 5.40 22.59
N ARG A 244 -7.48 5.40 21.44
CA ARG A 244 -7.01 6.62 20.78
C ARG A 244 -7.70 6.80 19.44
N TRP A 245 -8.02 8.04 19.12
CA TRP A 245 -8.32 8.42 17.75
C TRP A 245 -7.10 8.07 16.86
N PRO A 246 -7.30 7.60 15.62
CA PRO A 246 -8.55 7.40 14.90
C PRO A 246 -9.19 6.01 15.06
N VAL A 247 -8.45 5.03 15.59
CA VAL A 247 -8.87 3.62 15.63
C VAL A 247 -10.05 3.41 16.58
N ARG A 248 -10.13 4.15 17.69
CA ARG A 248 -11.27 4.13 18.63
C ARG A 248 -12.60 4.43 17.93
N ASP A 249 -12.63 5.45 17.07
CA ASP A 249 -13.86 5.97 16.48
C ASP A 249 -14.26 5.22 15.21
N LEU A 250 -13.29 4.64 14.51
CA LEU A 250 -13.48 3.94 13.24
C LEU A 250 -12.83 2.55 13.22
N PRO A 251 -13.12 1.66 14.17
CA PRO A 251 -12.42 0.39 14.31
C PRO A 251 -12.52 -0.48 13.06
N GLY A 252 -13.69 -0.50 12.39
CA GLY A 252 -13.87 -1.25 11.13
C GLY A 252 -12.98 -0.74 9.98
N VAL A 253 -12.81 0.58 9.87
CA VAL A 253 -11.98 1.18 8.80
C VAL A 253 -10.51 0.80 8.98
N TYR A 254 -10.01 0.82 10.21
CA TYR A 254 -8.60 0.53 10.49
C TYR A 254 -8.30 -0.97 10.59
N ARG A 255 -9.12 -1.72 11.32
CA ARG A 255 -8.87 -3.14 11.61
C ARG A 255 -9.30 -4.09 10.50
N LEU A 256 -10.15 -3.63 9.56
CA LEU A 256 -10.51 -4.39 8.36
C LEU A 256 -9.98 -3.70 7.10
N GLY A 257 -10.38 -2.45 6.85
CA GLY A 257 -10.02 -1.73 5.62
C GLY A 257 -8.51 -1.54 5.47
N ALA A 258 -7.91 -0.74 6.36
CA ALA A 258 -6.48 -0.45 6.31
C ALA A 258 -5.64 -1.71 6.52
N ALA A 259 -6.03 -2.58 7.47
CA ALA A 259 -5.37 -3.87 7.66
C ALA A 259 -5.36 -4.73 6.39
N ALA A 260 -6.49 -4.88 5.70
CA ALA A 260 -6.55 -5.66 4.45
C ALA A 260 -5.66 -5.04 3.36
N THR A 261 -5.65 -3.71 3.23
CA THR A 261 -4.76 -3.01 2.28
C THR A 261 -3.29 -3.28 2.57
N LEU A 262 -2.86 -3.17 3.83
CA LEU A 262 -1.47 -3.42 4.23
C LEU A 262 -1.09 -4.89 4.04
N VAL A 263 -1.96 -5.82 4.45
CA VAL A 263 -1.71 -7.26 4.27
C VAL A 263 -1.62 -7.64 2.79
N ALA A 264 -2.49 -7.08 1.94
CA ALA A 264 -2.44 -7.31 0.50
C ALA A 264 -1.13 -6.77 -0.09
N ALA A 265 -0.73 -5.54 0.26
CA ALA A 265 0.54 -4.96 -0.22
C ALA A 265 1.75 -5.79 0.22
N MET A 266 1.80 -6.23 1.47
CA MET A 266 2.86 -7.08 2.00
C MET A 266 2.88 -8.46 1.33
N ALA A 267 1.71 -9.07 1.08
CA ALA A 267 1.61 -10.34 0.39
C ALA A 267 2.06 -10.25 -1.07
N LEU A 268 1.68 -9.19 -1.79
CA LEU A 268 2.13 -8.93 -3.16
C LEU A 268 3.64 -8.74 -3.24
N TRP A 269 4.21 -7.93 -2.33
CA TRP A 269 5.66 -7.74 -2.26
C TRP A 269 6.39 -9.03 -1.89
N SER A 270 5.87 -9.78 -0.90
CA SER A 270 6.40 -11.08 -0.52
C SER A 270 6.41 -12.06 -1.69
N LEU A 271 5.32 -12.13 -2.46
CA LEU A 271 5.23 -12.97 -3.65
C LEU A 271 6.28 -12.57 -4.69
N HIS A 272 6.41 -11.27 -4.97
CA HIS A 272 7.41 -10.74 -5.88
C HIS A 272 8.82 -11.17 -5.45
N VAL A 273 9.25 -10.83 -4.23
CA VAL A 273 10.62 -11.09 -3.76
C VAL A 273 10.95 -12.59 -3.67
N ASN A 274 10.00 -13.44 -3.30
CA ASN A 274 10.21 -14.89 -3.25
C ASN A 274 10.34 -15.52 -4.64
N LEU A 275 9.73 -14.95 -5.68
CA LEU A 275 9.82 -15.46 -7.04
C LEU A 275 11.02 -14.89 -7.82
N SER A 276 11.46 -13.67 -7.52
CA SER A 276 12.46 -12.97 -8.33
C SER A 276 13.84 -12.82 -7.71
N HIS A 277 14.03 -13.01 -6.39
CA HIS A 277 15.30 -12.67 -5.73
C HIS A 277 15.93 -13.81 -4.91
N ALA A 278 17.26 -13.91 -5.02
CA ALA A 278 18.12 -14.88 -4.35
C ALA A 278 18.34 -14.59 -2.84
N GLY A 279 17.92 -13.42 -2.36
CA GLY A 279 17.96 -13.07 -0.93
C GLY A 279 19.37 -12.95 -0.33
N GLY A 280 20.37 -12.57 -1.13
CA GLY A 280 21.72 -12.29 -0.62
C GLY A 280 21.67 -11.23 0.47
N SER A 281 22.37 -11.46 1.59
CA SER A 281 22.28 -10.61 2.80
C SER A 281 23.60 -9.91 3.12
N ASP A 282 24.36 -9.56 2.08
CA ASP A 282 25.66 -8.89 2.23
C ASP A 282 25.57 -7.69 3.18
N PRO A 283 26.54 -7.51 4.09
CA PRO A 283 27.79 -8.28 4.24
C PRO A 283 27.64 -9.58 5.07
N LEU A 284 26.45 -9.93 5.54
CA LEU A 284 26.23 -11.10 6.39
C LEU A 284 25.99 -12.36 5.54
N PRO A 285 26.51 -13.53 5.97
CA PRO A 285 26.29 -14.78 5.25
C PRO A 285 24.80 -15.16 5.26
N TYR A 286 24.35 -15.83 4.20
CA TYR A 286 22.99 -16.36 4.13
C TYR A 286 22.80 -17.45 5.18
N LEU A 287 21.91 -17.18 6.15
CA LEU A 287 21.40 -18.15 7.11
C LEU A 287 19.89 -18.29 6.91
N PRO A 288 19.38 -19.49 6.58
CA PRO A 288 17.94 -19.72 6.48
C PRO A 288 17.24 -19.32 7.78
N VAL A 289 16.00 -18.79 7.70
CA VAL A 289 15.18 -18.31 8.84
C VAL A 289 15.69 -17.01 9.49
N VAL A 290 17.00 -16.81 9.56
CA VAL A 290 17.65 -15.63 10.17
C VAL A 290 18.03 -14.57 9.13
N ASN A 291 17.90 -14.90 7.85
CA ASN A 291 18.07 -13.96 6.74
C ASN A 291 17.15 -12.74 6.90
N ALA A 292 17.61 -11.57 6.45
CA ALA A 292 16.84 -10.32 6.49
C ALA A 292 15.42 -10.47 5.94
N LEU A 293 15.27 -11.16 4.80
CA LEU A 293 13.96 -11.42 4.21
C LEU A 293 13.11 -12.31 5.10
N ASP A 294 13.65 -13.39 5.65
CA ASP A 294 12.90 -14.33 6.49
C ASP A 294 12.44 -13.64 7.79
N LEU A 295 13.29 -12.80 8.40
CA LEU A 295 12.94 -11.98 9.55
C LEU A 295 11.81 -10.98 9.23
N ALA A 296 11.86 -10.33 8.07
CA ALA A 296 10.80 -9.42 7.64
C ALA A 296 9.47 -10.13 7.35
N HIS A 297 9.51 -11.33 6.77
CA HIS A 297 8.32 -12.17 6.61
C HIS A 297 7.74 -12.59 7.97
N LEU A 298 8.60 -12.98 8.93
CA LEU A 298 8.17 -13.32 10.28
C LEU A 298 7.51 -12.12 10.97
N LEU A 299 8.10 -10.92 10.87
CA LEU A 299 7.48 -9.68 11.36
C LEU A 299 6.11 -9.45 10.71
N GLY A 300 6.00 -9.70 9.41
CA GLY A 300 4.73 -9.60 8.70
C GLY A 300 3.67 -10.59 9.18
N VAL A 301 4.05 -11.84 9.43
CA VAL A 301 3.17 -12.86 10.02
C VAL A 301 2.71 -12.42 11.42
N ILE A 302 3.61 -11.93 12.27
CA ILE A 302 3.28 -11.41 13.60
C ILE A 302 2.27 -10.26 13.49
N ALA A 303 2.47 -9.34 12.55
CA ALA A 303 1.57 -8.22 12.30
C ALA A 303 0.18 -8.68 11.82
N VAL A 304 0.10 -9.65 10.90
CA VAL A 304 -1.16 -10.26 10.44
C VAL A 304 -1.88 -10.93 11.59
N VAL A 305 -1.18 -11.73 12.40
CA VAL A 305 -1.76 -12.41 13.56
C VAL A 305 -2.30 -11.37 14.56
N ALA A 306 -1.54 -10.31 14.85
CA ALA A 306 -2.00 -9.23 15.72
C ALA A 306 -3.26 -8.54 15.16
N ALA A 307 -3.33 -8.31 13.85
CA ALA A 307 -4.50 -7.73 13.19
C ALA A 307 -5.75 -8.62 13.30
N VAL A 308 -5.60 -9.94 13.11
CA VAL A 308 -6.70 -10.90 13.29
C VAL A 308 -7.20 -10.89 14.74
N HIS A 309 -6.29 -10.88 15.72
CA HIS A 309 -6.67 -10.79 17.13
C HIS A 309 -7.35 -9.45 17.45
N ALA A 310 -6.87 -8.34 16.90
CA ALA A 310 -7.48 -7.02 17.06
C ALA A 310 -8.90 -6.97 16.46
N ALA A 311 -9.10 -7.49 15.25
CA ALA A 311 -10.42 -7.55 14.61
C ALA A 311 -11.42 -8.35 15.45
N ARG A 312 -11.00 -9.50 16.00
CA ARG A 312 -11.81 -10.33 16.91
C ARG A 312 -12.14 -9.61 18.21
N ARG A 313 -11.16 -8.93 18.83
CA ARG A 313 -11.37 -8.13 20.06
C ARG A 313 -12.38 -7.01 19.87
N SER A 314 -12.45 -6.42 18.68
CA SER A 314 -13.43 -5.39 18.34
C SER A 314 -14.81 -5.93 17.96
N ALA A 315 -15.05 -7.24 18.05
CA ALA A 315 -16.29 -7.90 17.64
C ALA A 315 -16.75 -7.49 16.23
N LEU A 316 -15.81 -7.20 15.33
CA LEU A 316 -16.13 -6.75 13.98
C LEU A 316 -16.61 -7.93 13.13
N ALA A 317 -17.70 -7.72 12.40
CA ALA A 317 -18.15 -8.68 11.40
C ALA A 317 -17.13 -8.74 10.26
N ILE A 318 -16.46 -9.88 10.14
CA ILE A 318 -15.57 -10.16 9.01
C ILE A 318 -16.47 -10.38 7.77
N PRO A 319 -16.14 -9.82 6.60
CA PRO A 319 -16.94 -10.01 5.39
C PRO A 319 -17.16 -11.50 5.08
N SER A 320 -18.36 -11.85 4.62
CA SER A 320 -18.80 -13.24 4.44
C SER A 320 -17.93 -14.07 3.46
N PHE A 321 -17.29 -13.42 2.49
CA PHE A 321 -16.35 -14.06 1.57
C PHE A 321 -15.01 -14.41 2.24
N PHE A 322 -14.66 -13.76 3.35
CA PHE A 322 -13.40 -13.95 4.06
C PHE A 322 -13.58 -14.96 5.20
N THR A 323 -13.81 -16.21 4.83
CA THR A 323 -13.98 -17.30 5.80
C THR A 323 -12.63 -17.70 6.42
N PRO A 324 -12.61 -18.26 7.65
CA PRO A 324 -11.39 -18.79 8.25
C PRO A 324 -10.66 -19.81 7.35
N GLN A 325 -11.41 -20.56 6.53
CA GLN A 325 -10.88 -21.52 5.58
C GLN A 325 -10.14 -20.83 4.43
N VAL A 326 -10.70 -19.77 3.86
CA VAL A 326 -10.06 -18.96 2.81
C VAL A 326 -8.79 -18.31 3.35
N ALA A 327 -8.85 -17.73 4.54
CA ALA A 327 -7.68 -17.12 5.19
C ALA A 327 -6.57 -18.17 5.47
N ALA A 328 -6.95 -19.35 5.98
CA ALA A 328 -6.00 -20.45 6.20
C ALA A 328 -5.41 -20.98 4.90
N ALA A 329 -6.20 -21.08 3.83
CA ALA A 329 -5.72 -21.49 2.51
C ALA A 329 -4.73 -20.47 1.93
N ALA A 330 -5.06 -19.17 1.99
CA ALA A 330 -4.17 -18.10 1.53
C ALA A 330 -2.85 -18.10 2.32
N ALA A 331 -2.91 -18.20 3.66
CA ALA A 331 -1.73 -18.32 4.51
C ALA A 331 -0.91 -19.58 4.18
N GLY A 332 -1.57 -20.71 3.91
CA GLY A 332 -0.92 -21.95 3.48
C GLY A 332 -0.20 -21.82 2.14
N VAL A 333 -0.80 -21.16 1.15
CA VAL A 333 -0.18 -20.90 -0.16
C VAL A 333 1.04 -20.00 -0.01
N VAL A 334 0.90 -18.86 0.67
CA VAL A 334 2.02 -17.92 0.90
C VAL A 334 3.13 -18.61 1.69
N GLY A 335 2.79 -19.37 2.74
CA GLY A 335 3.75 -20.13 3.54
C GLY A 335 4.46 -21.21 2.72
N PHE A 336 3.76 -21.91 1.82
CA PHE A 336 4.37 -22.89 0.94
C PHE A 336 5.35 -22.24 -0.05
N ILE A 337 4.97 -21.11 -0.67
CA ILE A 337 5.86 -20.35 -1.57
C ILE A 337 7.10 -19.89 -0.82
N TRP A 338 6.93 -19.30 0.36
CA TRP A 338 8.05 -18.84 1.18
C TRP A 338 8.98 -19.99 1.59
N ALA A 339 8.44 -21.12 2.02
CA ALA A 339 9.23 -22.28 2.40
C ALA A 339 10.04 -22.86 1.22
N ASN A 340 9.45 -22.90 0.02
CA ASN A 340 10.16 -23.30 -1.19
C ASN A 340 11.24 -22.29 -1.57
N ALA A 341 10.96 -20.98 -1.51
CA ALA A 341 11.95 -19.95 -1.78
C ALA A 341 13.13 -20.03 -0.79
N MET A 342 12.85 -20.24 0.51
CA MET A 342 13.89 -20.43 1.52
C MET A 342 14.77 -21.65 1.20
N LEU A 343 14.18 -22.78 0.80
CA LEU A 343 14.92 -23.96 0.36
C LEU A 343 15.81 -23.65 -0.85
N LEU A 344 15.26 -23.03 -1.90
CA LEU A 344 15.99 -22.70 -3.12
C LEU A 344 17.15 -21.73 -2.85
N ARG A 345 16.92 -20.70 -2.03
CA ARG A 345 17.98 -19.77 -1.61
C ARG A 345 19.06 -20.48 -0.79
N THR A 346 18.68 -21.41 0.09
CA THR A 346 19.65 -22.21 0.86
C THR A 346 20.55 -23.02 -0.07
N ILE A 347 19.97 -23.69 -1.08
CA ILE A 347 20.76 -24.46 -2.06
C ILE A 347 21.64 -23.52 -2.90
N HIS A 348 21.14 -22.36 -3.30
CA HIS A 348 21.93 -21.38 -4.03
C HIS A 348 23.16 -20.91 -3.25
N HIS A 349 22.98 -20.49 -2.00
CA HIS A 349 24.05 -19.93 -1.18
C HIS A 349 25.01 -21.00 -0.66
N TRP A 350 24.53 -22.20 -0.33
CA TRP A 350 25.35 -23.24 0.31
C TRP A 350 25.93 -24.24 -0.68
N ALA A 351 25.28 -24.48 -1.82
CA ALA A 351 25.74 -25.42 -2.84
C ALA A 351 26.16 -24.74 -4.15
N GLY A 352 26.09 -23.40 -4.24
CA GLY A 352 26.59 -22.62 -5.37
C GLY A 352 25.76 -22.75 -6.66
N VAL A 353 24.56 -23.33 -6.60
CA VAL A 353 23.67 -23.43 -7.78
C VAL A 353 23.16 -22.04 -8.13
N ALA A 354 23.40 -21.54 -9.34
CA ALA A 354 22.95 -20.21 -9.74
C ALA A 354 21.42 -20.03 -9.56
N TYR A 355 20.98 -18.92 -8.94
CA TYR A 355 19.56 -18.60 -8.73
C TYR A 355 18.91 -18.07 -10.02
N ARG A 356 18.86 -18.92 -11.04
CA ARG A 356 18.21 -18.65 -12.33
C ARG A 356 17.22 -19.78 -12.61
N PRO A 357 16.04 -19.50 -13.17
CA PRO A 357 15.01 -20.53 -13.42
C PRO A 357 15.55 -21.77 -14.14
N ASP A 358 16.34 -21.57 -15.20
CA ASP A 358 16.94 -22.67 -15.97
C ASP A 358 17.93 -23.49 -15.15
N ALA A 359 18.80 -22.85 -14.39
CA ALA A 359 19.81 -23.53 -13.58
C ALA A 359 19.18 -24.31 -12.40
N LEU A 360 18.15 -23.75 -11.77
CA LEU A 360 17.41 -24.42 -10.71
C LEU A 360 16.62 -25.62 -11.26
N TRP A 361 16.02 -25.48 -12.45
CA TRP A 361 15.24 -26.56 -13.07
C TRP A 361 16.10 -27.79 -13.42
N HIS A 362 17.28 -27.58 -13.99
CA HIS A 362 18.17 -28.65 -14.44
C HIS A 362 19.09 -29.21 -13.34
N SER A 363 19.05 -28.65 -12.12
CA SER A 363 19.89 -29.11 -11.01
C SER A 363 19.31 -30.34 -10.33
N VAL A 364 20.03 -31.47 -10.42
CA VAL A 364 19.67 -32.72 -9.74
C VAL A 364 19.54 -32.51 -8.22
N LEU A 365 20.44 -31.73 -7.62
CA LEU A 365 20.40 -31.41 -6.19
C LEU A 365 19.12 -30.65 -5.81
N VAL A 366 18.71 -29.66 -6.62
CA VAL A 366 17.48 -28.90 -6.39
C VAL A 366 16.26 -29.81 -6.49
N GLN A 367 16.19 -30.63 -7.54
CA GLN A 367 15.05 -31.54 -7.75
C GLN A 367 14.93 -32.57 -6.63
N ALA A 368 16.05 -33.20 -6.23
CA ALA A 368 16.08 -34.15 -5.13
C ALA A 368 15.69 -33.50 -3.80
N SER A 369 16.24 -32.31 -3.51
CA SER A 369 15.94 -31.56 -2.28
C SER A 369 14.47 -31.16 -2.20
N LEU A 370 13.86 -30.72 -3.31
CA LEU A 370 12.42 -30.42 -3.37
C LEU A 370 11.57 -31.66 -3.10
N SER A 371 11.91 -32.82 -3.68
CA SER A 371 11.18 -34.08 -3.45
C SER A 371 11.23 -34.49 -1.98
N VAL A 372 12.43 -34.50 -1.38
CA VAL A 372 12.61 -34.82 0.05
C VAL A 372 11.87 -33.82 0.93
N PHE A 373 11.99 -32.52 0.63
CA PHE A 373 11.35 -31.46 1.39
C PHE A 373 9.82 -31.56 1.35
N TRP A 374 9.23 -31.75 0.17
CA TRP A 374 7.78 -31.92 0.02
C TRP A 374 7.27 -33.19 0.67
N SER A 375 8.01 -34.30 0.57
CA SER A 375 7.70 -35.54 1.29
C SER A 375 7.67 -35.34 2.80
N PHE A 376 8.68 -34.66 3.35
CA PHE A 376 8.75 -34.35 4.78
C PHE A 376 7.63 -33.39 5.22
N LEU A 377 7.35 -32.36 4.42
CA LEU A 377 6.26 -31.44 4.67
C LEU A 377 4.90 -32.16 4.64
N ALA A 378 4.65 -33.00 3.63
CA ALA A 378 3.44 -33.81 3.52
C ALA A 378 3.25 -34.71 4.74
N LEU A 379 4.29 -35.45 5.14
CA LEU A 379 4.27 -36.28 6.35
C LEU A 379 3.94 -35.44 7.59
N THR A 380 4.60 -34.31 7.77
CA THR A 380 4.39 -33.42 8.93
C THR A 380 2.95 -32.91 8.97
N LEU A 381 2.40 -32.47 7.83
CA LEU A 381 1.02 -32.03 7.72
C LEU A 381 0.04 -33.15 8.08
N MET A 382 0.26 -34.36 7.57
CA MET A 382 -0.60 -35.53 7.86
C MET A 382 -0.55 -35.92 9.33
N VAL A 383 0.65 -36.01 9.92
CA VAL A 383 0.83 -36.35 11.35
C VAL A 383 0.17 -35.30 12.26
N LEU A 384 0.39 -34.01 11.99
CA LEU A 384 -0.26 -32.93 12.74
C LEU A 384 -1.78 -32.96 12.56
N ALA A 385 -2.25 -33.25 11.35
CA ALA A 385 -3.67 -33.37 11.05
C ALA A 385 -4.32 -34.56 11.78
N THR A 386 -3.66 -35.72 11.83
CA THR A 386 -4.13 -36.89 12.59
C THR A 386 -4.18 -36.56 14.09
N ARG A 387 -3.13 -35.96 14.65
CA ARG A 387 -3.08 -35.58 16.08
C ARG A 387 -4.14 -34.55 16.47
N ARG A 388 -4.51 -33.63 15.57
CA ARG A 388 -5.54 -32.59 15.82
C ARG A 388 -6.92 -32.94 15.28
N GLY A 389 -7.10 -34.09 14.63
CA GLY A 389 -8.36 -34.49 13.98
C GLY A 389 -8.76 -33.62 12.77
N TRP A 390 -7.81 -32.93 12.13
CA TRP A 390 -8.06 -31.97 11.05
C TRP A 390 -8.04 -32.62 9.67
N ARG A 391 -9.16 -33.23 9.27
CA ARG A 391 -9.28 -33.93 7.99
C ARG A 391 -8.85 -33.10 6.76
N GLY A 392 -9.19 -31.81 6.71
CA GLY A 392 -8.81 -30.94 5.59
C GLY A 392 -7.29 -30.79 5.43
N LEU A 393 -6.57 -30.63 6.55
CA LEU A 393 -5.11 -30.56 6.57
C LEU A 393 -4.47 -31.90 6.16
N TRP A 394 -5.07 -33.02 6.58
CA TRP A 394 -4.63 -34.36 6.17
C TRP A 394 -4.73 -34.55 4.66
N MET A 395 -5.86 -34.13 4.06
CA MET A 395 -6.07 -34.20 2.61
C MET A 395 -5.06 -33.35 1.83
N ILE A 396 -4.69 -32.17 2.34
CA ILE A 396 -3.65 -31.32 1.73
C ILE A 396 -2.29 -32.06 1.75
N GLY A 397 -1.93 -32.67 2.87
CA GLY A 397 -0.70 -33.47 2.97
C GLY A 397 -0.70 -34.68 2.04
N ALA A 398 -1.82 -35.40 1.95
CA ALA A 398 -1.97 -36.53 1.03
C ALA A 398 -1.88 -36.10 -0.45
N ALA A 399 -2.50 -34.96 -0.81
CA ALA A 399 -2.40 -34.38 -2.14
C ALA A 399 -0.96 -33.98 -2.48
N LEU A 400 -0.25 -33.33 -1.54
CA LEU A 400 1.16 -33.00 -1.72
C LEU A 400 2.02 -34.26 -1.89
N MET A 401 1.74 -35.34 -1.14
CA MET A 401 2.43 -36.62 -1.32
C MET A 401 2.18 -37.22 -2.70
N ALA A 402 0.94 -37.19 -3.19
CA ALA A 402 0.61 -37.64 -4.54
C ALA A 402 1.38 -36.83 -5.61
N VAL A 403 1.50 -35.52 -5.44
CA VAL A 403 2.32 -34.66 -6.32
C VAL A 403 3.79 -35.10 -6.30
N VAL A 404 4.35 -35.41 -5.13
CA VAL A 404 5.73 -35.91 -5.02
C VAL A 404 5.90 -37.23 -5.77
N ILE A 405 4.97 -38.18 -5.63
CA ILE A 405 5.02 -39.47 -6.35
C ILE A 405 4.99 -39.25 -7.87
N VAL A 406 4.10 -38.39 -8.35
CA VAL A 406 4.03 -38.04 -9.77
C VAL A 406 5.32 -37.36 -10.24
N LYS A 407 5.86 -36.41 -9.47
CA LYS A 407 7.15 -35.75 -9.77
C LYS A 407 8.29 -36.74 -9.85
N LEU A 408 8.37 -37.68 -8.90
CA LEU A 408 9.43 -38.69 -8.87
C LEU A 408 9.43 -39.52 -10.16
N VAL A 409 8.25 -39.92 -10.64
CA VAL A 409 8.09 -40.69 -11.87
C VAL A 409 8.36 -39.86 -13.12
N LEU A 410 7.87 -38.62 -13.19
CA LEU A 410 7.95 -37.84 -14.43
C LEU A 410 9.27 -37.08 -14.60
N ILE A 411 9.84 -36.57 -13.51
CA ILE A 411 11.00 -35.66 -13.53
C ILE A 411 12.24 -36.39 -13.01
N ASP A 412 12.17 -36.94 -11.79
CA ASP A 412 13.35 -37.45 -11.11
C ASP A 412 13.88 -38.75 -11.79
N LEU A 413 12.99 -39.57 -12.37
CA LEU A 413 13.38 -40.70 -13.23
C LEU A 413 14.18 -40.28 -14.48
N GLY A 414 14.06 -39.05 -14.98
CA GLY A 414 14.85 -38.60 -16.11
C GLY A 414 16.29 -38.26 -15.73
N GLN A 415 16.52 -37.91 -14.47
CA GLN A 415 17.77 -37.28 -14.00
C GLN A 415 18.64 -38.19 -13.12
N LEU A 416 18.06 -39.24 -12.53
CA LEU A 416 18.77 -40.16 -11.62
C LEU A 416 19.33 -41.39 -12.35
N SER A 417 20.54 -41.78 -11.96
CA SER A 417 21.19 -43.02 -12.41
C SER A 417 20.60 -44.25 -11.69
N GLY A 418 20.80 -45.46 -12.24
CA GLY A 418 20.03 -46.66 -11.87
C GLY A 418 19.92 -46.97 -10.38
N ILE A 419 20.99 -46.82 -9.59
CA ILE A 419 20.99 -47.11 -8.14
C ILE A 419 20.24 -46.04 -7.35
N GLU A 420 20.48 -44.76 -7.67
CA GLU A 420 19.84 -43.62 -6.99
C GLU A 420 18.32 -43.67 -7.15
N ARG A 421 17.87 -44.08 -8.34
CA ARG A 421 16.45 -44.32 -8.64
C ARG A 421 15.83 -45.37 -7.73
N ILE A 422 16.50 -46.52 -7.54
CA ILE A 422 16.00 -47.61 -6.68
C ILE A 422 15.91 -47.13 -5.22
N VAL A 423 16.95 -46.47 -4.71
CA VAL A 423 16.98 -45.94 -3.34
C VAL A 423 15.87 -44.91 -3.14
N SER A 424 15.64 -44.02 -4.10
CA SER A 424 14.55 -43.03 -4.04
C SER A 424 13.16 -43.69 -4.00
N PHE A 425 12.91 -44.73 -4.80
CA PHE A 425 11.64 -45.47 -4.78
C PHE A 425 11.41 -46.19 -3.46
N ILE A 426 12.43 -46.85 -2.92
CA ILE A 426 12.34 -47.52 -1.62
C ILE A 426 12.08 -46.50 -0.52
N GLY A 427 12.80 -45.37 -0.52
CA GLY A 427 12.61 -44.31 0.47
C GLY A 427 11.17 -43.77 0.49
N VAL A 428 10.61 -43.48 -0.68
CA VAL A 428 9.24 -42.99 -0.81
C VAL A 428 8.22 -44.07 -0.46
N GLY A 429 8.45 -45.31 -0.87
CA GLY A 429 7.59 -46.45 -0.52
C GLY A 429 7.55 -46.72 0.99
N VAL A 430 8.70 -46.68 1.66
CA VAL A 430 8.79 -46.78 3.12
C VAL A 430 8.06 -45.61 3.78
N LEU A 431 8.22 -44.39 3.27
CA LEU A 431 7.52 -43.22 3.79
C LEU A 431 6.00 -43.38 3.69
N MET A 432 5.49 -43.89 2.56
CA MET A 432 4.06 -44.18 2.38
C MET A 432 3.56 -45.25 3.36
N LEU A 433 4.35 -46.30 3.61
CA LEU A 433 4.01 -47.33 4.60
C LEU A 433 3.92 -46.74 6.02
N VAL A 434 4.90 -45.93 6.41
CA VAL A 434 4.93 -45.23 7.70
C VAL A 434 3.70 -44.32 7.85
N ILE A 435 3.34 -43.58 6.81
CA ILE A 435 2.14 -42.72 6.80
C ILE A 435 0.88 -43.56 6.98
N GLY A 436 0.73 -44.66 6.21
CA GLY A 436 -0.44 -45.53 6.26
C GLY A 436 -0.65 -46.17 7.64
N TYR A 437 0.44 -46.46 8.35
CA TYR A 437 0.39 -47.05 9.69
C TYR A 437 0.18 -46.01 10.80
N PHE A 438 0.94 -44.91 10.80
CA PHE A 438 0.96 -43.95 11.93
C PHE A 438 0.03 -42.74 11.77
N SER A 439 -0.48 -42.47 10.57
CA SER A 439 -1.27 -41.26 10.28
C SER A 439 -2.58 -41.59 9.58
N PRO A 440 -3.48 -42.39 10.21
CA PRO A 440 -4.79 -42.68 9.65
C PRO A 440 -5.60 -41.40 9.44
N VAL A 441 -6.50 -41.45 8.47
CA VAL A 441 -7.37 -40.32 8.12
C VAL A 441 -8.31 -40.01 9.29
N PRO A 442 -8.41 -38.75 9.74
CA PRO A 442 -9.40 -38.38 10.74
C PRO A 442 -10.85 -38.69 10.28
N PRO A 443 -11.70 -39.24 11.17
CA PRO A 443 -13.10 -39.57 10.86
C PRO A 443 -13.91 -38.31 10.52
N ARG A 444 -15.04 -38.47 9.80
CA ARG A 444 -15.92 -37.33 9.50
C ARG A 444 -16.62 -36.89 10.78
N LYS A 445 -16.84 -35.57 10.96
CA LYS A 445 -17.51 -35.01 12.15
C LYS A 445 -18.89 -35.61 12.45
N THR A 446 -19.54 -36.22 11.45
CA THR A 446 -20.83 -36.90 11.59
C THR A 446 -20.72 -38.32 12.18
N GLU A 447 -19.56 -38.98 12.06
CA GLU A 447 -19.34 -40.37 12.52
C GLU A 447 -18.83 -40.46 13.96
N ALA A 448 -18.46 -39.34 14.58
CA ALA A 448 -17.96 -39.30 15.96
C ALA A 448 -19.06 -39.09 17.03
N ALA A 449 -20.33 -39.04 16.62
CA ALA A 449 -21.49 -38.82 17.50
C ALA A 449 -22.44 -40.04 17.60
N THR A 450 -21.98 -41.22 17.18
CA THR A 450 -22.69 -42.50 17.31
C THR A 450 -21.91 -43.47 18.16
#